data_AF-A0A238X2S6-F1
#
_entry.id   AF-A0A238X2S6-F1
#
_cell.length_a   1.000
_cell.length_b   1.000
_cell.length_c   1.000
_cell.angle_alpha   90.00
_cell.angle_beta   90.00
_cell.angle_gamma   90.00
#
_symmetry.space_group_name_H-M   'P 1'
#
loop_
_entity.id
_entity.type
_entity.pdbx_description
1 polymer ?
#
loop_
_entity_poly.entity_id
_entity_poly.type
_entity_poly.pdbx_seq_one_letter_code
_entity_poly.pdbx_strand_id
1 'polypeptide(L)'
;MGRTVIVGDIHGCFDELVELLEKVELQPDDLLVSVGDLVDRGPAPGEVVGFFRERPNSVVVMGNHERKHVRGVFSYAQEITRLQMGDAYAGAVDWMRTLPYFFEDEHVRVVHAALIPGVPLADQREEVLCGSTSGERGLAALFPDGHWHDRYTDGKPVVFGHHVTGREPLIRDGRVFGLDTGACHGWNLTALCIPGFTVHSVEAHADHWSVAKRRWQLPVLREKAWGDFTWSELGEKVARFSGTSDAASQEWLRAVEEWAGDVRASIPTLVDAAHRVAGVLTTDEMRRHPAAPVLFQARGGRLDPGVLAKRCTTPRRALELAAALGVAAPEPPGRTAAGRSCGG
;
A
#
# COMPACT_ATOMS: atom_id res chain seq x y z
N MET A 1 -34.94 -7.63 15.17
CA MET A 1 -33.73 -6.99 14.61
C MET A 1 -33.94 -6.82 13.12
N GLY A 2 -33.43 -5.75 12.50
CA GLY A 2 -33.56 -5.52 11.06
C GLY A 2 -32.70 -6.49 10.24
N ARG A 3 -32.89 -6.54 8.92
CA ARG A 3 -32.07 -7.35 8.01
C ARG A 3 -30.63 -6.82 8.01
N THR A 4 -29.66 -7.73 7.97
CA THR A 4 -28.24 -7.40 7.88
C THR A 4 -27.65 -7.94 6.59
N VAL A 5 -26.95 -7.09 5.85
CA VAL A 5 -26.25 -7.43 4.62
C VAL A 5 -24.75 -7.37 4.89
N ILE A 6 -24.05 -8.48 4.71
CA ILE A 6 -22.61 -8.60 4.98
C ILE A 6 -21.88 -8.75 3.66
N VAL A 7 -20.97 -7.82 3.32
CA VAL A 7 -20.24 -7.78 2.03
C VAL A 7 -18.79 -8.21 2.23
N GLY A 8 -18.28 -9.03 1.29
CA GLY A 8 -16.89 -9.46 1.19
C GLY A 8 -15.88 -8.34 0.89
N ASP A 9 -14.65 -8.71 0.56
CA ASP A 9 -13.55 -7.78 0.26
C ASP A 9 -13.84 -6.97 -1.01
N ILE A 10 -13.95 -5.64 -0.86
CA ILE A 10 -14.40 -4.75 -1.94
C ILE A 10 -13.22 -4.21 -2.74
N HIS A 11 -12.10 -3.90 -2.10
CA HIS A 11 -10.86 -3.47 -2.74
C HIS A 11 -11.06 -2.35 -3.78
N GLY A 12 -11.84 -1.31 -3.47
CA GLY A 12 -12.08 -0.18 -4.37
C GLY A 12 -12.96 -0.48 -5.59
N CYS A 13 -13.60 -1.66 -5.67
CA CYS A 13 -14.58 -2.03 -6.68
C CYS A 13 -15.94 -1.36 -6.38
N PHE A 14 -15.99 -0.04 -6.52
CA PHE A 14 -17.17 0.76 -6.13
C PHE A 14 -18.40 0.48 -7.00
N ASP A 15 -18.21 0.31 -8.31
CA ASP A 15 -19.32 0.02 -9.23
C ASP A 15 -19.95 -1.34 -8.90
N GLU A 16 -19.13 -2.36 -8.64
CA GLU A 16 -19.61 -3.67 -8.18
C GLU A 16 -20.30 -3.59 -6.81
N LEU A 17 -19.81 -2.74 -5.89
CA LEU A 17 -20.48 -2.52 -4.61
C LEU A 17 -21.89 -1.98 -4.85
N VAL A 18 -22.05 -0.94 -5.68
CA VAL A 18 -23.36 -0.35 -5.98
C VAL A 18 -24.29 -1.40 -6.61
N GLU A 19 -23.83 -2.11 -7.63
CA GLU A 19 -24.62 -3.16 -8.29
C GLU A 19 -25.04 -4.28 -7.34
N LEU A 20 -24.15 -4.70 -6.44
CA LEU A 20 -24.47 -5.71 -5.43
C LEU A 20 -25.52 -5.21 -4.45
N LEU A 21 -25.41 -3.96 -4.01
CA LEU A 21 -26.36 -3.34 -3.08
C LEU A 21 -27.74 -3.11 -3.72
N GLU A 22 -27.79 -2.81 -5.01
CA GLU A 22 -29.04 -2.78 -5.79
C GLU A 22 -29.64 -4.18 -5.93
N LYS A 23 -28.82 -5.20 -6.20
CA LYS A 23 -29.26 -6.59 -6.35
C LYS A 23 -29.82 -7.21 -5.07
N VAL A 24 -29.31 -6.82 -3.90
CA VAL A 24 -29.87 -7.22 -2.59
C VAL A 24 -31.06 -6.34 -2.18
N GLU A 25 -31.36 -5.30 -2.97
CA GLU A 25 -32.37 -4.28 -2.70
C GLU A 25 -32.17 -3.65 -1.30
N LEU A 26 -30.94 -3.20 -1.00
CA LEU A 26 -30.57 -2.67 0.32
C LEU A 26 -31.50 -1.53 0.74
N GLN A 27 -32.10 -1.67 1.93
CA GLN A 27 -32.99 -0.68 2.52
C GLN A 27 -32.24 0.28 3.46
N PRO A 28 -32.77 1.49 3.71
CA PRO A 28 -32.15 2.46 4.62
C PRO A 28 -31.99 1.97 6.06
N ASP A 29 -32.88 1.09 6.54
CA ASP A 29 -32.89 0.53 7.88
C ASP A 29 -32.12 -0.79 8.01
N ASP A 30 -31.66 -1.37 6.89
CA ASP A 30 -30.76 -2.52 6.93
C ASP A 30 -29.40 -2.14 7.52
N LEU A 31 -28.87 -3.03 8.35
CA LEU A 31 -27.49 -2.96 8.79
C LEU A 31 -26.58 -3.47 7.66
N LEU A 32 -25.68 -2.61 7.17
CA LEU A 32 -24.67 -3.01 6.21
C LEU A 32 -23.33 -3.28 6.93
N VAL A 33 -22.80 -4.48 6.82
CA VAL A 33 -21.50 -4.85 7.39
C VAL A 33 -20.51 -5.17 6.27
N SER A 34 -19.32 -4.59 6.27
CA SER A 34 -18.21 -5.05 5.43
C SER A 34 -17.23 -5.87 6.25
N VAL A 35 -16.71 -6.94 5.66
CA VAL A 35 -15.63 -7.77 6.23
C VAL A 35 -14.25 -7.07 6.19
N GLY A 36 -14.15 -5.82 5.72
CA GLY A 36 -12.89 -5.09 5.59
C GLY A 36 -12.30 -5.15 4.18
N ASP A 37 -11.05 -4.73 4.03
CA ASP A 37 -10.36 -4.61 2.75
C ASP A 37 -11.19 -3.80 1.73
N LEU A 38 -11.61 -2.61 2.15
CA LEU A 38 -12.31 -1.62 1.32
C LEU A 38 -11.40 -0.98 0.28
N VAL A 39 -10.11 -0.83 0.61
CA VAL A 39 -9.14 -0.07 -0.17
C VAL A 39 -8.15 -0.97 -0.88
N ASP A 40 -7.26 -0.35 -1.66
CA ASP A 40 -6.24 -0.99 -2.48
C ASP A 40 -6.77 -1.83 -3.64
N ARG A 41 -5.89 -2.02 -4.62
CA ARG A 41 -6.06 -2.83 -5.84
C ARG A 41 -7.05 -2.28 -6.85
N GLY A 42 -8.30 -1.98 -6.48
CA GLY A 42 -9.32 -1.53 -7.41
C GLY A 42 -9.30 -0.03 -7.71
N PRO A 43 -10.22 0.42 -8.57
CA PRO A 43 -10.14 1.73 -9.21
C PRO A 43 -10.59 2.91 -8.33
N ALA A 44 -11.48 2.67 -7.36
CA ALA A 44 -12.24 3.70 -6.67
C ALA A 44 -12.24 3.52 -5.13
N PRO A 45 -11.08 3.42 -4.46
CA PRO A 45 -11.04 3.19 -3.02
C PRO A 45 -11.55 4.40 -2.22
N GLY A 46 -11.48 5.62 -2.78
CA GLY A 46 -11.99 6.84 -2.15
C GLY A 46 -13.52 6.82 -2.04
N GLU A 47 -14.18 6.36 -3.10
CA GLU A 47 -15.63 6.26 -3.24
C GLU A 47 -16.19 5.19 -2.30
N VAL A 48 -15.54 4.02 -2.20
CA VAL A 48 -15.91 2.98 -1.24
C VAL A 48 -15.81 3.50 0.20
N VAL A 49 -14.70 4.14 0.56
CA VAL A 49 -14.52 4.73 1.90
C VAL A 49 -15.55 5.83 2.16
N GLY A 50 -15.79 6.72 1.20
CA GLY A 50 -16.81 7.77 1.31
C GLY A 50 -18.19 7.21 1.59
N PHE A 51 -18.59 6.20 0.83
CA PHE A 51 -19.88 5.53 0.98
C PHE A 51 -20.10 4.97 2.40
N PHE A 52 -19.14 4.20 2.93
CA PHE A 52 -19.27 3.62 4.28
C PHE A 52 -19.17 4.67 5.40
N ARG A 53 -18.48 5.80 5.15
CA ARG A 53 -18.39 6.91 6.11
C ARG A 53 -19.70 7.70 6.19
N GLU A 54 -20.39 7.85 5.08
CA GLU A 54 -21.58 8.67 4.95
C GLU A 54 -22.87 7.89 5.20
N ARG A 55 -22.86 6.58 4.98
CA ARG A 55 -24.02 5.71 5.21
C ARG A 55 -24.28 5.55 6.72
N PRO A 56 -25.50 5.85 7.22
CA PRO A 56 -25.91 5.43 8.55
C PRO A 56 -26.16 3.91 8.57
N ASN A 57 -26.09 3.30 9.75
CA ASN A 57 -26.30 1.85 9.91
C ASN A 57 -25.31 1.01 9.08
N SER A 58 -24.04 1.42 9.03
CA SER A 58 -22.97 0.59 8.49
C SER A 58 -21.84 0.36 9.49
N VAL A 59 -21.28 -0.85 9.42
CA VAL A 59 -20.10 -1.28 10.18
C VAL A 59 -19.07 -1.81 9.20
N VAL A 60 -17.81 -1.47 9.39
CA VAL A 60 -16.70 -2.01 8.61
C VAL A 60 -15.71 -2.58 9.60
N VAL A 61 -15.37 -3.86 9.47
CA VAL A 61 -14.31 -4.44 10.31
C VAL A 61 -12.94 -4.15 9.70
N MET A 62 -11.92 -4.02 10.55
CA MET A 62 -10.54 -3.71 10.14
C MET A 62 -9.93 -4.86 9.32
N GLY A 63 -9.68 -4.62 8.03
CA GLY A 63 -8.88 -5.50 7.18
C GLY A 63 -7.39 -5.27 7.31
N ASN A 64 -6.56 -6.17 6.76
CA ASN A 64 -5.11 -5.94 6.77
C ASN A 64 -4.71 -4.79 5.84
N HIS A 65 -5.49 -4.49 4.80
CA HIS A 65 -5.21 -3.36 3.91
C HIS A 65 -5.43 -2.01 4.61
N GLU A 66 -6.56 -1.83 5.29
CA GLU A 66 -6.79 -0.64 6.14
C GLU A 66 -5.70 -0.53 7.22
N ARG A 67 -5.37 -1.65 7.87
CA ARG A 67 -4.35 -1.67 8.92
C ARG A 67 -2.96 -1.27 8.42
N LYS A 68 -2.57 -1.65 7.20
CA LYS A 68 -1.32 -1.22 6.56
C LYS A 68 -1.28 0.30 6.40
N HIS A 69 -2.37 0.91 5.95
CA HIS A 69 -2.47 2.36 5.86
C HIS A 69 -2.40 3.04 7.23
N VAL A 70 -3.15 2.54 8.22
CA VAL A 70 -3.14 3.07 9.59
C VAL A 70 -1.74 3.04 10.20
N ARG A 71 -0.98 1.97 9.95
CA ARG A 71 0.40 1.79 10.47
C ARG A 71 1.49 2.44 9.62
N GLY A 72 1.15 3.04 8.49
CA GLY A 72 2.13 3.63 7.58
C GLY A 72 3.05 2.62 6.88
N VAL A 73 2.59 1.37 6.72
CA VAL A 73 3.34 0.28 6.07
C VAL A 73 2.90 0.19 4.62
N PHE A 74 3.67 0.80 3.72
CA PHE A 74 3.28 0.93 2.32
C PHE A 74 3.95 -0.12 1.42
N SER A 75 3.11 -0.86 0.70
CA SER A 75 3.51 -1.65 -0.47
C SER A 75 2.94 -1.01 -1.74
N TYR A 76 3.15 -1.65 -2.89
CA TYR A 76 2.72 -1.10 -4.19
C TYR A 76 1.22 -0.76 -4.25
N ALA A 77 0.36 -1.58 -3.63
CA ALA A 77 -1.07 -1.28 -3.61
C ALA A 77 -1.40 -0.03 -2.78
N GLN A 78 -0.80 0.11 -1.59
CA GLN A 78 -1.00 1.30 -0.75
C GLN A 78 -0.43 2.57 -1.39
N GLU A 79 0.68 2.47 -2.13
CA GLU A 79 1.22 3.59 -2.91
C GLU A 79 0.21 4.07 -3.96
N ILE A 80 -0.46 3.14 -4.64
CA ILE A 80 -1.51 3.44 -5.63
C ILE A 80 -2.72 4.11 -4.96
N THR A 81 -3.23 3.54 -3.86
CA THR A 81 -4.38 4.10 -3.11
C THR A 81 -4.12 5.53 -2.64
N ARG A 82 -2.90 5.82 -2.16
CA ARG A 82 -2.51 7.17 -1.75
C ARG A 82 -2.60 8.17 -2.91
N LEU A 83 -2.22 7.76 -4.11
CA LEU A 83 -2.32 8.59 -5.31
C LEU A 83 -3.77 8.74 -5.79
N GLN A 84 -4.57 7.67 -5.70
CA GLN A 84 -6.00 7.71 -6.02
C GLN A 84 -6.76 8.69 -5.12
N MET A 85 -6.51 8.65 -3.80
CA MET A 85 -7.23 9.48 -2.82
C MET A 85 -6.71 10.91 -2.72
N GLY A 86 -5.44 11.17 -3.06
CA GLY A 86 -4.85 12.50 -2.99
C GLY A 86 -5.06 13.16 -1.63
N ASP A 87 -5.62 14.37 -1.62
CA ASP A 87 -5.85 15.17 -0.41
C ASP A 87 -6.83 14.49 0.58
N ALA A 88 -7.73 13.63 0.10
CA ALA A 88 -8.69 12.92 0.95
C ALA A 88 -8.05 11.78 1.76
N TYR A 89 -6.81 11.38 1.42
CA TYR A 89 -6.15 10.22 2.02
C TYR A 89 -6.00 10.33 3.54
N ALA A 90 -5.62 11.51 4.05
CA ALA A 90 -5.42 11.69 5.50
C ALA A 90 -6.72 11.45 6.28
N GLY A 91 -7.83 12.03 5.81
CA GLY A 91 -9.14 11.85 6.44
C GLY A 91 -9.65 10.41 6.34
N ALA A 92 -9.35 9.71 5.25
CA ALA A 92 -9.66 8.28 5.11
C ALA A 92 -8.89 7.47 6.17
N VAL A 93 -7.59 7.73 6.38
CA VAL A 93 -6.78 7.04 7.39
C VAL A 93 -7.26 7.30 8.81
N ASP A 94 -7.64 8.54 9.11
CA ASP A 94 -8.15 8.89 10.45
C ASP A 94 -9.47 8.17 10.74
N TRP A 95 -10.34 7.99 9.75
CA TRP A 95 -11.54 7.16 9.89
C TRP A 95 -11.20 5.66 9.99
N MET A 96 -10.28 5.15 9.16
CA MET A 96 -9.86 3.74 9.23
C MET A 96 -9.31 3.35 10.61
N ARG A 97 -8.70 4.29 11.35
CA ARG A 97 -8.25 4.07 12.74
C ARG A 97 -9.37 3.74 13.72
N THR A 98 -10.62 4.09 13.42
CA THR A 98 -11.76 3.85 14.31
C THR A 98 -12.47 2.53 14.03
N LEU A 99 -12.06 1.77 13.01
CA LEU A 99 -12.71 0.52 12.64
C LEU A 99 -12.51 -0.56 13.72
N PRO A 100 -13.58 -1.26 14.15
CA PRO A 100 -13.45 -2.40 15.06
C PRO A 100 -12.80 -3.59 14.33
N TYR A 101 -12.16 -4.49 15.06
CA TYR A 101 -11.57 -5.71 14.47
C TYR A 101 -12.57 -6.85 14.26
N PHE A 102 -13.76 -6.72 14.83
CA PHE A 102 -14.85 -7.68 14.67
C PHE A 102 -16.19 -6.98 14.85
N PHE A 103 -17.24 -7.62 14.33
CA PHE A 103 -18.63 -7.32 14.64
C PHE A 103 -19.30 -8.59 15.15
N GLU A 104 -20.12 -8.49 16.19
CA GLU A 104 -20.89 -9.61 16.70
C GLU A 104 -22.26 -9.13 17.17
N ASP A 105 -23.29 -9.86 16.78
CA ASP A 105 -24.63 -9.75 17.33
C ASP A 105 -25.17 -11.12 17.77
N GLU A 106 -26.48 -11.24 17.98
CA GLU A 106 -27.11 -12.50 18.37
C GLU A 106 -27.08 -13.57 17.27
N HIS A 107 -26.95 -13.18 16.00
CA HIS A 107 -27.07 -14.05 14.82
C HIS A 107 -25.73 -14.42 14.19
N VAL A 108 -24.72 -13.55 14.25
CA VAL A 108 -23.50 -13.71 13.45
C VAL A 108 -22.25 -13.13 14.12
N ARG A 109 -21.10 -13.67 13.75
CA ARG A 109 -19.78 -13.08 13.97
C ARG A 109 -19.17 -12.69 12.64
N VAL A 110 -18.62 -11.49 12.54
CA VAL A 110 -17.90 -11.01 11.37
C VAL A 110 -16.49 -10.63 11.79
N VAL A 111 -15.51 -11.25 11.14
CA VAL A 111 -14.08 -10.93 11.27
C VAL A 111 -13.50 -10.79 9.87
N HIS A 112 -12.42 -10.04 9.69
CA HIS A 112 -11.84 -9.92 8.35
C HIS A 112 -11.22 -11.23 7.87
N ALA A 113 -10.30 -11.80 8.64
CA ALA A 113 -9.49 -12.93 8.20
C ALA A 113 -9.81 -14.24 8.91
N ALA A 114 -9.73 -14.22 10.24
CA ALA A 114 -9.72 -15.44 11.02
C ALA A 114 -10.02 -15.20 12.50
N LEU A 115 -10.33 -16.28 13.19
CA LEU A 115 -10.36 -16.33 14.66
C LEU A 115 -9.81 -17.68 15.13
N ILE A 116 -9.38 -17.75 16.39
CA ILE A 116 -9.01 -19.01 17.04
C ILE A 116 -10.27 -19.62 17.66
N PRO A 117 -10.77 -20.79 17.21
CA PRO A 117 -11.98 -21.39 17.78
C PRO A 117 -11.88 -21.62 19.30
N GLY A 118 -12.98 -21.39 20.01
CA GLY A 118 -13.03 -21.50 21.48
C GLY A 118 -12.48 -20.29 22.24
N VAL A 119 -11.91 -19.30 21.56
CA VAL A 119 -11.47 -18.04 22.17
C VAL A 119 -12.51 -16.93 21.87
N PRO A 120 -13.06 -16.24 22.89
CA PRO A 120 -13.98 -15.13 22.69
C PRO A 120 -13.39 -14.03 21.79
N LEU A 121 -14.21 -13.35 20.98
CA LEU A 121 -13.74 -12.33 20.03
C LEU A 121 -12.94 -11.21 20.68
N ALA A 122 -13.34 -10.79 21.89
CA ALA A 122 -12.64 -9.76 22.66
C ALA A 122 -11.22 -10.19 23.12
N ASP A 123 -10.96 -11.49 23.18
CA ASP A 123 -9.67 -12.06 23.61
C ASP A 123 -8.81 -12.52 22.42
N GLN A 124 -9.31 -12.38 21.19
CA GLN A 124 -8.54 -12.66 19.98
C GLN A 124 -7.46 -11.60 19.78
N ARG A 125 -6.33 -12.00 19.20
CA ARG A 125 -5.31 -11.03 18.77
C ARG A 125 -5.81 -10.29 17.53
N GLU A 126 -5.70 -8.97 17.53
CA GLU A 126 -6.00 -8.12 16.37
C GLU A 126 -5.30 -8.59 15.09
N GLU A 127 -4.03 -9.00 15.22
CA GLU A 127 -3.25 -9.53 14.11
C GLU A 127 -3.88 -10.75 13.42
N VAL A 128 -4.58 -11.58 14.19
CA VAL A 128 -5.31 -12.77 13.71
C VAL A 128 -6.61 -12.35 13.06
N LEU A 129 -7.38 -11.50 13.75
CA LEU A 129 -8.67 -10.99 13.25
C LEU A 129 -8.54 -10.30 11.90
N CYS A 130 -7.50 -9.48 11.73
CA CYS A 130 -7.28 -8.72 10.50
C CYS A 130 -6.37 -9.41 9.48
N GLY A 131 -5.82 -10.61 9.69
CA GLY A 131 -4.97 -11.25 8.67
C GLY A 131 -3.65 -10.51 8.40
N SER A 132 -2.98 -10.06 9.47
CA SER A 132 -1.61 -9.55 9.33
C SER A 132 -0.61 -10.71 9.16
N THR A 133 0.57 -10.45 8.59
CA THR A 133 1.61 -11.48 8.42
C THR A 133 1.98 -12.19 9.73
N SER A 134 1.99 -11.49 10.86
CA SER A 134 2.22 -12.10 12.18
C SER A 134 1.04 -12.94 12.68
N GLY A 135 -0.19 -12.57 12.30
CA GLY A 135 -1.40 -13.33 12.61
C GLY A 135 -1.44 -14.62 11.82
N GLU A 136 -1.27 -14.54 10.49
CA GLU A 136 -1.21 -15.69 9.58
C GLU A 136 -0.15 -16.69 10.02
N ARG A 137 1.08 -16.25 10.32
CA ARG A 137 2.13 -17.15 10.84
C ARG A 137 1.72 -17.83 12.15
N GLY A 138 1.05 -17.10 13.04
CA GLY A 138 0.56 -17.66 14.29
C GLY A 138 -0.53 -18.71 14.07
N LEU A 139 -1.45 -18.45 13.14
CA LEU A 139 -2.49 -19.40 12.76
C LEU A 139 -1.91 -20.65 12.12
N ALA A 140 -0.95 -20.52 11.20
CA ALA A 140 -0.29 -21.65 10.55
C ALA A 140 0.42 -22.56 11.57
N ALA A 141 0.98 -21.98 12.64
CA ALA A 141 1.57 -22.77 13.73
C ALA A 141 0.53 -23.51 14.59
N LEU A 142 -0.66 -22.94 14.76
CA LEU A 142 -1.76 -23.55 15.53
C LEU A 142 -2.55 -24.59 14.71
N PHE A 143 -2.63 -24.39 13.40
CA PHE A 143 -3.38 -25.23 12.46
C PHE A 143 -2.46 -25.68 11.31
N PRO A 144 -1.45 -26.52 11.57
CA PRO A 144 -0.49 -26.94 10.53
C PRO A 144 -1.14 -27.81 9.44
N ASP A 145 -2.22 -28.51 9.75
CA ASP A 145 -2.88 -29.48 8.87
C ASP A 145 -4.23 -28.98 8.30
N GLY A 146 -4.47 -27.67 8.27
CA GLY A 146 -5.71 -27.11 7.74
C GLY A 146 -5.97 -25.66 8.11
N HIS A 147 -7.20 -25.19 7.92
CA HIS A 147 -7.60 -23.83 8.24
C HIS A 147 -8.27 -23.74 9.61
N TRP A 148 -8.21 -22.56 10.24
CA TRP A 148 -8.89 -22.29 11.51
C TRP A 148 -10.39 -22.64 11.43
N HIS A 149 -11.00 -22.34 10.28
CA HIS A 149 -12.42 -22.58 10.06
C HIS A 149 -12.75 -24.06 9.97
N ASP A 150 -11.80 -24.97 9.69
CA ASP A 150 -12.05 -26.42 9.71
C ASP A 150 -12.25 -26.94 11.14
N ARG A 151 -11.78 -26.17 12.13
CA ARG A 151 -11.93 -26.45 13.55
C ARG A 151 -13.05 -25.64 14.21
N TYR A 152 -13.79 -24.84 13.43
CA TYR A 152 -14.90 -24.04 13.94
C TYR A 152 -16.13 -24.91 14.18
N THR A 153 -16.54 -25.02 15.44
CA THR A 153 -17.64 -25.88 15.91
C THR A 153 -18.76 -25.13 16.63
N ASP A 154 -18.59 -23.84 16.88
CA ASP A 154 -19.59 -22.99 17.52
C ASP A 154 -20.93 -23.02 16.77
N GLY A 155 -22.02 -22.89 17.52
CA GLY A 155 -23.37 -22.83 16.96
C GLY A 155 -23.67 -21.54 16.22
N LYS A 156 -23.02 -20.43 16.62
CA LYS A 156 -23.21 -19.11 15.98
C LYS A 156 -22.42 -19.04 14.67
N PRO A 157 -23.05 -18.68 13.54
CA PRO A 157 -22.37 -18.49 12.27
C PRO A 157 -21.22 -17.47 12.33
N VAL A 158 -20.19 -17.69 11.51
CA VAL A 158 -19.06 -16.80 11.29
C VAL A 158 -18.93 -16.47 9.81
N VAL A 159 -18.68 -15.19 9.53
CA VAL A 159 -18.49 -14.63 8.20
C VAL A 159 -17.12 -13.96 8.16
N PHE A 160 -16.36 -14.22 7.09
CA PHE A 160 -15.03 -13.68 6.90
C PHE A 160 -14.71 -13.42 5.42
N GLY A 161 -13.67 -12.64 5.20
CA GLY A 161 -13.09 -12.27 3.91
C GLY A 161 -11.64 -12.74 3.78
N HIS A 162 -10.74 -11.89 3.27
CA HIS A 162 -9.27 -12.01 3.27
C HIS A 162 -8.67 -13.16 2.44
N HIS A 163 -9.22 -14.36 2.59
CA HIS A 163 -8.83 -15.56 1.86
C HIS A 163 -9.77 -15.74 0.68
N VAL A 164 -9.30 -15.41 -0.51
CA VAL A 164 -10.04 -15.62 -1.75
C VAL A 164 -10.45 -17.10 -1.87
N THR A 165 -11.77 -17.37 -1.83
CA THR A 165 -12.33 -18.73 -1.81
C THR A 165 -12.56 -19.31 -3.20
N GLY A 166 -12.36 -18.50 -4.24
CA GLY A 166 -12.67 -18.82 -5.63
C GLY A 166 -13.74 -17.90 -6.19
N ARG A 167 -14.41 -18.31 -7.27
CA ARG A 167 -15.54 -17.56 -7.86
C ARG A 167 -16.81 -17.68 -7.02
N GLU A 168 -16.93 -18.73 -6.22
CA GLU A 168 -18.05 -18.96 -5.32
C GLU A 168 -17.60 -18.78 -3.88
N PRO A 169 -18.48 -18.31 -2.97
CA PRO A 169 -18.14 -18.19 -1.57
C PRO A 169 -17.94 -19.57 -0.93
N LEU A 170 -17.09 -19.63 0.08
CA LEU A 170 -17.01 -20.81 0.94
C LEU A 170 -18.26 -20.84 1.83
N ILE A 171 -19.04 -21.92 1.74
CA ILE A 171 -20.15 -22.17 2.67
C ILE A 171 -19.97 -23.56 3.26
N ARG A 172 -19.82 -23.65 4.58
CA ARG A 172 -19.69 -24.93 5.29
C ARG A 172 -20.68 -25.03 6.44
N ASP A 173 -21.44 -26.12 6.46
CA ASP A 173 -22.41 -26.51 7.49
C ASP A 173 -23.42 -25.42 7.88
N GLY A 174 -23.72 -24.50 6.96
CA GLY A 174 -24.58 -23.33 7.20
C GLY A 174 -24.05 -22.37 8.28
N ARG A 175 -22.77 -22.48 8.66
CA ARG A 175 -22.18 -21.78 9.81
C ARG A 175 -20.89 -21.03 9.48
N VAL A 176 -20.18 -21.42 8.43
CA VAL A 176 -18.94 -20.75 8.03
C VAL A 176 -19.14 -20.20 6.63
N PHE A 177 -18.95 -18.89 6.49
CA PHE A 177 -19.13 -18.15 5.25
C PHE A 177 -17.86 -17.36 4.93
N GLY A 178 -17.12 -17.77 3.90
CA GLY A 178 -16.02 -16.98 3.32
C GLY A 178 -16.53 -16.23 2.11
N LEU A 179 -16.56 -14.89 2.18
CA LEU A 179 -17.18 -14.03 1.18
C LEU A 179 -16.18 -13.36 0.21
N ASP A 180 -14.87 -13.50 0.45
CA ASP A 180 -13.88 -13.02 -0.51
C ASP A 180 -13.88 -13.90 -1.76
N THR A 181 -14.63 -13.47 -2.77
CA THR A 181 -14.71 -14.12 -4.09
C THR A 181 -13.88 -13.40 -5.14
N GLY A 182 -12.92 -12.57 -4.73
CA GLY A 182 -11.90 -12.00 -5.61
C GLY A 182 -12.38 -10.89 -6.54
N ALA A 183 -13.23 -9.97 -6.07
CA ALA A 183 -13.78 -8.87 -6.87
C ALA A 183 -12.69 -8.09 -7.64
N CYS A 184 -11.64 -7.66 -6.95
CA CYS A 184 -10.54 -6.91 -7.57
C CYS A 184 -9.72 -7.73 -8.59
N HIS A 185 -9.90 -9.05 -8.65
CA HIS A 185 -9.24 -9.97 -9.58
C HIS A 185 -10.13 -10.36 -10.77
N GLY A 186 -11.27 -9.67 -10.96
CA GLY A 186 -12.18 -9.92 -12.09
C GLY A 186 -13.07 -11.14 -11.90
N TRP A 187 -13.33 -11.53 -10.65
CA TRP A 187 -14.27 -12.59 -10.31
C TRP A 187 -15.56 -11.97 -9.80
N ASN A 188 -15.91 -12.15 -8.53
CA ASN A 188 -17.19 -11.68 -8.01
C ASN A 188 -17.00 -10.82 -6.78
N LEU A 189 -17.96 -9.94 -6.52
CA LEU A 189 -18.20 -9.36 -5.21
C LEU A 189 -19.44 -10.04 -4.60
N THR A 190 -19.31 -10.54 -3.38
CA THR A 190 -20.34 -11.37 -2.75
C THR A 190 -20.84 -10.78 -1.43
N ALA A 191 -22.15 -10.89 -1.21
CA ALA A 191 -22.82 -10.55 0.04
C ALA A 191 -23.64 -11.73 0.60
N LEU A 192 -23.79 -11.74 1.93
CA LEU A 192 -24.69 -12.61 2.68
C LEU A 192 -25.77 -11.76 3.36
N CYS A 193 -27.04 -12.06 3.09
CA CYS A 193 -28.18 -11.45 3.76
C CYS A 193 -28.68 -12.35 4.90
N ILE A 194 -28.72 -11.85 6.13
CA ILE A 194 -29.29 -12.53 7.30
C ILE A 194 -30.55 -11.79 7.78
N PRO A 195 -31.54 -12.49 8.38
CA PRO A 195 -31.51 -13.88 8.87
C PRO A 195 -31.74 -14.97 7.81
N GLY A 196 -32.00 -14.62 6.55
CA GLY A 196 -32.28 -15.59 5.49
C GLY A 196 -31.09 -16.43 5.00
N PHE A 197 -29.87 -16.11 5.43
CA PHE A 197 -28.60 -16.71 4.96
C PHE A 197 -28.54 -16.82 3.43
N THR A 198 -29.04 -15.79 2.73
CA THR A 198 -29.11 -15.78 1.28
C THR A 198 -27.90 -15.07 0.69
N VAL A 199 -27.23 -15.74 -0.24
CA VAL A 199 -26.02 -15.24 -0.88
C VAL A 199 -26.35 -14.56 -2.19
N HIS A 200 -25.76 -13.39 -2.41
CA HIS A 200 -25.85 -12.64 -3.66
C HIS A 200 -24.44 -12.33 -4.15
N SER A 201 -24.22 -12.41 -5.45
CA SER A 201 -22.95 -12.03 -6.07
C SER A 201 -23.18 -11.24 -7.34
N VAL A 202 -22.27 -10.33 -7.66
CA VAL A 202 -22.16 -9.65 -8.96
C VAL A 202 -20.78 -9.91 -9.55
N GLU A 203 -20.70 -10.01 -10.87
CA GLU A 203 -19.44 -10.22 -11.58
C GLU A 203 -18.69 -8.89 -11.70
N ALA A 204 -17.39 -8.92 -11.42
CA ALA A 204 -16.53 -7.76 -11.57
C ALA A 204 -16.31 -7.43 -13.05
N HIS A 205 -16.33 -6.14 -13.37
CA HIS A 205 -16.29 -5.66 -14.76
C HIS A 205 -14.93 -5.89 -15.42
N ALA A 206 -13.87 -6.10 -14.63
CA ALA A 206 -12.52 -6.38 -15.09
C ALA A 206 -11.64 -6.99 -13.97
N ASP A 207 -10.47 -7.52 -14.36
CA ASP A 207 -9.34 -7.68 -13.43
C ASP A 207 -8.80 -6.28 -13.08
N HIS A 208 -9.47 -5.64 -12.12
CA HIS A 208 -9.18 -4.30 -11.66
C HIS A 208 -7.76 -4.16 -11.16
N TRP A 209 -7.22 -5.18 -10.49
CA TRP A 209 -5.85 -5.11 -10.00
C TRP A 209 -4.83 -5.07 -11.14
N SER A 210 -5.02 -5.91 -12.17
CA SER A 210 -4.16 -5.86 -13.35
C SER A 210 -4.28 -4.55 -14.10
N VAL A 211 -5.48 -3.97 -14.18
CA VAL A 211 -5.70 -2.63 -14.76
C VAL A 211 -5.00 -1.55 -13.95
N ALA A 212 -5.18 -1.52 -12.62
CA ALA A 212 -4.59 -0.53 -11.74
C ALA A 212 -3.06 -0.59 -11.75
N LYS A 213 -2.46 -1.79 -11.71
CA LYS A 213 -1.00 -1.95 -11.81
C LYS A 213 -0.43 -1.30 -13.08
N ARG A 214 -1.11 -1.45 -14.23
CA ARG A 214 -0.70 -0.82 -15.50
C ARG A 214 -0.89 0.69 -15.48
N ARG A 215 -2.07 1.15 -15.05
CA ARG A 215 -2.44 2.58 -15.04
C ARG A 215 -1.54 3.40 -14.12
N TRP A 216 -1.20 2.86 -12.96
CA TRP A 216 -0.53 3.61 -11.90
C TRP A 216 0.98 3.39 -11.83
N GLN A 217 1.56 2.56 -12.69
CA GLN A 217 3.00 2.29 -12.67
C GLN A 217 3.83 3.57 -12.79
N LEU A 218 3.66 4.32 -13.88
CA LEU A 218 4.43 5.55 -14.09
C LEU A 218 4.17 6.61 -12.99
N PRO A 219 2.92 6.92 -12.59
CA PRO A 219 2.66 7.80 -11.45
C PRO A 219 3.40 7.37 -10.17
N VAL A 220 3.34 6.09 -9.80
CA VAL A 220 4.04 5.57 -8.62
C VAL A 220 5.55 5.72 -8.76
N LEU A 221 6.12 5.40 -9.93
CA LEU A 221 7.55 5.55 -10.18
C LEU A 221 8.02 7.01 -10.09
N ARG A 222 7.19 7.98 -10.46
CA ARG A 222 7.50 9.42 -10.36
C ARG A 222 7.51 9.93 -8.91
N GLU A 223 6.69 9.34 -8.05
CA GLU A 223 6.62 9.73 -6.63
C GLU A 223 7.70 9.09 -5.75
N LYS A 224 8.41 8.08 -6.26
CA LYS A 224 9.52 7.47 -5.51
C LYS A 224 10.63 8.47 -5.23
N ALA A 225 11.12 8.45 -4.00
CA ALA A 225 12.25 9.25 -3.57
C ALA A 225 13.58 8.64 -4.05
N TRP A 226 13.81 8.63 -5.38
CA TRP A 226 14.97 7.99 -5.99
C TRP A 226 16.32 8.43 -5.43
N GLY A 227 16.45 9.69 -5.01
CA GLY A 227 17.65 10.20 -4.37
C GLY A 227 17.93 9.65 -2.96
N ASP A 228 16.93 9.08 -2.30
CA ASP A 228 17.07 8.50 -0.95
C ASP A 228 17.50 7.04 -0.96
N PHE A 229 17.33 6.35 -2.08
CA PHE A 229 17.80 4.96 -2.19
C PHE A 229 19.32 4.93 -2.25
N THR A 230 19.90 3.91 -1.60
CA THR A 230 21.29 3.57 -1.85
C THR A 230 21.48 3.17 -3.31
N TRP A 231 22.72 3.23 -3.80
CA TRP A 231 23.03 2.82 -5.17
C TRP A 231 22.55 1.39 -5.50
N SER A 232 22.63 0.46 -4.53
CA SER A 232 22.13 -0.91 -4.68
C SER A 232 20.61 -0.94 -4.76
N GLU A 233 19.93 -0.31 -3.80
CA GLU A 233 18.46 -0.29 -3.76
C GLU A 233 17.85 0.40 -4.98
N LEU A 234 18.51 1.45 -5.49
CA LEU A 234 18.11 2.11 -6.73
C LEU A 234 18.19 1.13 -7.90
N GLY A 235 19.34 0.45 -8.07
CA GLY A 235 19.53 -0.54 -9.14
C GLY A 235 18.54 -1.70 -9.05
N GLU A 236 18.32 -2.24 -7.85
CA GLU A 236 17.33 -3.29 -7.59
C GLU A 236 15.91 -2.85 -7.95
N LYS A 237 15.54 -1.60 -7.63
CA LYS A 237 14.22 -1.05 -8.00
C LYS A 237 14.10 -0.84 -9.50
N VAL A 238 15.12 -0.28 -10.16
CA VAL A 238 15.12 -0.14 -11.62
C VAL A 238 14.94 -1.51 -12.28
N ALA A 239 15.74 -2.50 -11.89
CA ALA A 239 15.65 -3.86 -12.40
C ALA A 239 14.28 -4.52 -12.14
N ARG A 240 13.68 -4.27 -10.98
CA ARG A 240 12.34 -4.79 -10.65
C ARG A 240 11.26 -4.28 -11.59
N PHE A 241 11.36 -3.04 -12.07
CA PHE A 241 10.34 -2.41 -12.92
C PHE A 241 10.70 -2.38 -14.41
N SER A 242 11.93 -2.74 -14.79
CA SER A 242 12.41 -2.70 -16.18
C SER A 242 11.73 -3.73 -17.09
N GLY A 243 11.19 -4.82 -16.54
CA GLY A 243 10.43 -5.84 -17.27
C GLY A 243 9.03 -5.41 -17.70
N THR A 244 8.60 -4.18 -17.41
CA THR A 244 7.30 -3.66 -17.88
C THR A 244 7.27 -3.48 -19.40
N SER A 245 6.12 -3.67 -20.02
CA SER A 245 5.89 -3.36 -21.44
C SER A 245 5.50 -1.90 -21.69
N ASP A 246 5.31 -1.10 -20.63
CA ASP A 246 4.94 0.31 -20.73
C ASP A 246 6.16 1.17 -21.12
N ALA A 247 6.15 1.70 -22.34
CA ALA A 247 7.25 2.50 -22.88
C ALA A 247 7.55 3.76 -22.06
N ALA A 248 6.52 4.40 -21.50
CA ALA A 248 6.70 5.61 -20.69
C ALA A 248 7.38 5.31 -19.35
N SER A 249 7.03 4.20 -18.69
CA SER A 249 7.72 3.72 -17.49
C SER A 249 9.16 3.30 -17.80
N GLN A 250 9.41 2.64 -18.93
CA GLN A 250 10.78 2.28 -19.34
C GLN A 250 11.65 3.52 -19.55
N GLU A 251 11.13 4.52 -20.28
CA GLU A 251 11.84 5.77 -20.52
C GLU A 251 12.14 6.50 -19.22
N TRP A 252 11.17 6.57 -18.32
CA TRP A 252 11.35 7.15 -16.99
C TRP A 252 12.47 6.44 -16.19
N LEU A 253 12.47 5.11 -16.18
CA LEU A 253 13.49 4.32 -15.47
C LEU A 253 14.89 4.53 -16.06
N ARG A 254 15.01 4.64 -17.39
CA ARG A 254 16.29 4.96 -18.05
C ARG A 254 16.78 6.35 -17.64
N ALA A 255 15.91 7.35 -17.63
CA ALA A 255 16.26 8.69 -17.18
C ALA A 255 16.71 8.73 -15.71
N VAL A 256 16.08 7.93 -14.84
CA VAL A 256 16.52 7.75 -13.45
C VAL A 256 17.91 7.09 -13.37
N GLU A 257 18.15 6.05 -14.16
CA GLU A 257 19.43 5.34 -14.18
C GLU A 257 20.57 6.22 -14.73
N GLU A 258 20.33 6.95 -15.81
CA GLU A 258 21.26 7.92 -16.40
C GLU A 258 21.59 9.02 -15.39
N TRP A 259 20.59 9.66 -14.80
CA TRP A 259 20.78 10.67 -13.75
C TRP A 259 21.59 10.12 -12.58
N ALA A 260 21.25 8.94 -12.06
CA ALA A 260 21.99 8.33 -10.96
C ALA A 260 23.45 8.02 -11.35
N GLY A 261 23.67 7.59 -12.60
CA GLY A 261 24.97 7.41 -13.21
C GLY A 261 25.79 8.70 -13.22
N ASP A 262 25.20 9.80 -13.69
CA ASP A 262 25.84 11.12 -13.74
C ASP A 262 26.19 11.65 -12.35
N VAL A 263 25.28 11.51 -11.38
CA VAL A 263 25.55 11.90 -9.99
C VAL A 263 26.72 11.09 -9.44
N ARG A 264 26.78 9.79 -9.71
CA ARG A 264 27.90 8.94 -9.29
C ARG A 264 29.20 9.30 -10.01
N ALA A 265 29.13 9.65 -11.29
CA ALA A 265 30.28 10.08 -12.08
C ALA A 265 30.85 11.43 -11.64
N SER A 266 30.07 12.25 -10.93
CA SER A 266 30.53 13.53 -10.36
C SER A 266 31.47 13.39 -9.15
N ILE A 267 31.57 12.21 -8.54
CA ILE A 267 32.34 11.99 -7.30
C ILE A 267 33.80 12.48 -7.38
N PRO A 268 34.58 12.21 -8.44
CA PRO A 268 35.93 12.76 -8.57
C PRO A 268 35.96 14.29 -8.58
N THR A 269 35.02 14.93 -9.29
CA THR A 269 34.89 16.39 -9.31
C THR A 269 34.59 16.96 -7.92
N LEU A 270 33.79 16.26 -7.11
CA LEU A 270 33.51 16.65 -5.72
C LEU A 270 34.75 16.51 -4.82
N VAL A 271 35.59 15.49 -5.05
CA VAL A 271 36.88 15.35 -4.34
C VAL A 271 37.79 16.53 -4.66
N ASP A 272 37.93 16.89 -5.93
CA ASP A 272 38.76 18.03 -6.35
C ASP A 272 38.24 19.35 -5.78
N ALA A 273 36.90 19.55 -5.79
CA ALA A 273 36.27 20.71 -5.20
C ALA A 273 36.52 20.77 -3.67
N ALA A 274 36.40 19.65 -2.98
CA ALA A 274 36.67 19.57 -1.55
C ALA A 274 38.13 19.92 -1.23
N HIS A 275 39.11 19.45 -2.01
CA HIS A 275 40.52 19.83 -1.85
C HIS A 275 40.74 21.33 -2.08
N ARG A 276 40.15 21.89 -3.14
CA ARG A 276 40.23 23.35 -3.40
C ARG A 276 39.65 24.18 -2.26
N VAL A 277 38.43 23.85 -1.81
CA VAL A 277 37.74 24.57 -0.72
C VAL A 277 38.52 24.42 0.59
N ALA A 278 39.00 23.21 0.91
CA ALA A 278 39.77 22.97 2.13
C ALA A 278 41.14 23.67 2.14
N GLY A 279 41.71 23.95 0.96
CA GLY A 279 42.97 24.68 0.82
C GLY A 279 42.85 26.19 1.06
N VAL A 280 41.65 26.77 0.90
CA VAL A 280 41.42 28.21 1.07
C VAL A 280 40.81 28.58 2.41
N LEU A 281 40.05 27.67 3.03
CA LEU A 281 39.37 27.95 4.30
C LEU A 281 40.30 27.77 5.51
N THR A 282 40.14 28.66 6.48
CA THR A 282 40.70 28.49 7.83
C THR A 282 40.05 27.30 8.55
N THR A 283 40.68 26.81 9.61
CA THR A 283 40.12 25.74 10.44
C THR A 283 38.74 26.08 11.00
N ASP A 284 38.51 27.31 11.43
CA ASP A 284 37.22 27.72 12.02
C ASP A 284 36.13 27.96 10.97
N GLU A 285 36.50 28.34 9.75
CA GLU A 285 35.56 28.37 8.62
C GLU A 285 35.17 26.95 8.20
N MET A 286 36.14 26.02 8.09
CA MET A 286 35.85 24.62 7.79
C MET A 286 34.92 23.98 8.84
N ARG A 287 35.10 24.28 10.14
CA ARG A 287 34.20 23.78 11.21
C ARG A 287 32.75 24.22 11.02
N ARG A 288 32.52 25.42 10.50
CA ARG A 288 31.19 25.99 10.26
C ARG A 288 30.61 25.61 8.90
N HIS A 289 31.40 25.01 8.02
CA HIS A 289 30.99 24.66 6.68
C HIS A 289 30.09 23.40 6.67
N PRO A 290 29.00 23.34 5.87
CA PRO A 290 28.12 22.16 5.81
C PRO A 290 28.84 20.85 5.44
N ALA A 291 29.90 20.95 4.63
CA ALA A 291 30.76 19.83 4.24
C ALA A 291 31.98 19.58 5.18
N ALA A 292 31.98 20.09 6.42
CA ALA A 292 33.13 20.05 7.32
C ALA A 292 33.87 18.70 7.38
N PRO A 293 33.20 17.53 7.55
CA PRO A 293 33.90 16.26 7.66
C PRO A 293 34.70 15.91 6.40
N VAL A 294 34.15 16.21 5.22
CA VAL A 294 34.80 15.98 3.92
C VAL A 294 35.98 16.93 3.74
N LEU A 295 35.81 18.20 4.08
CA LEU A 295 36.89 19.20 3.99
C LEU A 295 38.07 18.87 4.91
N PHE A 296 37.82 18.41 6.14
CA PHE A 296 38.90 17.99 7.05
C PHE A 296 39.67 16.77 6.55
N GLN A 297 39.00 15.84 5.87
CA GLN A 297 39.69 14.71 5.22
C GLN A 297 40.51 15.18 4.02
N ALA A 298 39.97 16.11 3.22
CA ALA A 298 40.67 16.69 2.08
C ALA A 298 41.95 17.40 2.52
N ARG A 299 41.87 18.32 3.49
CA ARG A 299 43.04 19.02 4.05
C ARG A 299 44.09 18.09 4.64
N GLY A 300 43.65 16.96 5.19
CA GLY A 300 44.53 15.92 5.73
C GLY A 300 45.13 14.98 4.68
N GLY A 301 44.87 15.17 3.38
CA GLY A 301 45.34 14.30 2.30
C GLY A 301 44.71 12.91 2.27
N ARG A 302 43.57 12.71 2.97
CA ARG A 302 42.91 11.41 3.14
C ARG A 302 41.61 11.27 2.34
N LEU A 303 41.30 12.23 1.48
CA LEU A 303 40.10 12.19 0.63
C LEU A 303 40.50 11.79 -0.79
N ASP A 304 39.97 10.64 -1.22
CA ASP A 304 40.02 10.14 -2.59
C ASP A 304 38.60 9.74 -3.06
N PRO A 305 38.39 9.45 -4.36
CA PRO A 305 37.08 9.08 -4.89
C PRO A 305 36.46 7.85 -4.21
N GLY A 306 37.27 6.87 -3.83
CA GLY A 306 36.79 5.65 -3.15
C GLY A 306 36.31 5.93 -1.72
N VAL A 307 37.03 6.78 -0.99
CA VAL A 307 36.61 7.25 0.35
C VAL A 307 35.32 8.05 0.24
N LEU A 308 35.21 8.95 -0.74
CA LEU A 308 34.02 9.78 -0.90
C LEU A 308 32.80 8.95 -1.32
N ALA A 309 32.97 8.00 -2.25
CA ALA A 309 31.90 7.09 -2.68
C ALA A 309 31.30 6.29 -1.51
N LYS A 310 32.12 5.90 -0.53
CA LYS A 310 31.64 5.22 0.70
C LYS A 310 30.84 6.13 1.63
N ARG A 311 31.00 7.46 1.54
CA ARG A 311 30.20 8.44 2.31
C ARG A 311 28.92 8.82 1.57
N CYS A 312 29.04 9.07 0.27
CA CYS A 312 27.92 9.37 -0.62
C CYS A 312 27.24 8.08 -1.05
N THR A 313 26.58 7.40 -0.10
CA THR A 313 25.92 6.10 -0.33
C THR A 313 24.62 6.21 -1.12
N THR A 314 24.09 7.42 -1.29
CA THR A 314 22.85 7.73 -2.03
C THR A 314 23.09 8.92 -2.96
N PRO A 315 22.28 9.08 -4.04
CA PRO A 315 22.36 10.27 -4.88
C PRO A 315 22.14 11.56 -4.08
N ARG A 316 21.19 11.59 -3.15
CA ARG A 316 20.90 12.80 -2.33
C ARG A 316 22.14 13.28 -1.57
N ARG A 317 22.91 12.37 -0.95
CA ARG A 317 24.13 12.76 -0.23
C ARG A 317 25.20 13.36 -1.14
N ALA A 318 25.33 12.84 -2.37
CA ALA A 318 26.25 13.41 -3.36
C ALA A 318 25.80 14.81 -3.80
N LEU A 319 24.51 14.99 -4.06
CA LEU A 319 23.92 16.28 -4.45
C LEU A 319 24.01 17.33 -3.34
N GLU A 320 23.73 16.98 -2.09
CA GLU A 320 23.88 17.86 -0.93
C GLU A 320 25.33 18.32 -0.76
N LEU A 321 26.29 17.41 -0.97
CA LEU A 321 27.71 17.76 -0.95
C LEU A 321 28.10 18.66 -2.12
N ALA A 322 27.59 18.40 -3.32
CA ALA A 322 27.81 19.25 -4.48
C ALA A 322 27.32 20.68 -4.23
N ALA A 323 26.10 20.83 -3.69
CA ALA A 323 25.55 22.11 -3.29
C ALA A 323 26.41 22.81 -2.24
N ALA A 324 26.85 22.08 -1.20
CA ALA A 324 27.72 22.62 -0.16
C ALA A 324 29.08 23.10 -0.69
N LEU A 325 29.61 22.45 -1.75
CA LEU A 325 30.89 22.80 -2.36
C LEU A 325 30.77 23.80 -3.54
N GLY A 326 29.56 24.24 -3.87
CA GLY A 326 29.32 25.12 -5.02
C GLY A 326 29.59 24.45 -6.38
N VAL A 327 29.41 23.14 -6.46
CA VAL A 327 29.58 22.35 -7.68
C VAL A 327 28.22 22.15 -8.34
N ALA A 328 28.12 22.47 -9.64
CA ALA A 328 26.94 22.17 -10.44
C ALA A 328 26.67 20.65 -10.44
N ALA A 329 25.42 20.27 -10.20
CA ALA A 329 25.04 18.88 -10.00
C ALA A 329 23.97 18.45 -11.03
N PRO A 330 23.94 17.18 -11.45
CA PRO A 330 22.91 16.67 -12.36
C PRO A 330 21.51 16.80 -11.76
N GLU A 331 20.56 17.31 -12.56
CA GLU A 331 19.18 17.44 -12.13
C GLU A 331 18.44 16.10 -12.24
N PRO A 332 17.61 15.73 -11.25
CA PRO A 332 16.79 14.53 -11.34
C PRO A 332 15.77 14.66 -12.49
N PRO A 333 15.34 13.53 -13.08
CA PRO A 333 14.30 13.56 -14.09
C PRO A 333 13.04 14.25 -13.53
N GLY A 334 12.48 15.17 -14.32
CA GLY A 334 11.39 16.04 -13.88
C GLY A 334 10.10 15.29 -13.60
N ARG A 335 9.42 15.59 -12.49
CA ARG A 335 8.15 14.93 -12.10
C ARG A 335 6.98 15.20 -13.06
N THR A 336 7.12 16.16 -13.98
CA THR A 336 6.07 16.58 -14.91
C THR A 336 6.26 15.99 -16.30
N ALA A 337 5.35 15.11 -16.71
CA ALA A 337 4.86 15.13 -18.09
C ALA A 337 3.35 15.36 -18.04
N ALA A 338 2.95 16.62 -18.16
CA ALA A 338 1.60 17.04 -18.52
C ALA A 338 1.71 18.32 -19.35
N GLY A 339 1.42 18.20 -20.65
CA GLY A 339 0.99 19.25 -21.57
C GLY A 339 1.69 20.62 -21.51
N ARG A 340 2.74 20.80 -22.32
CA ARG A 340 2.83 22.05 -23.09
C ARG A 340 2.10 21.82 -24.40
N SER A 341 0.86 22.28 -24.47
CA SER A 341 0.19 22.56 -25.72
C SER A 341 1.07 23.56 -26.49
N CYS A 342 1.74 23.11 -27.54
CA CYS A 342 2.22 24.03 -28.56
C CYS A 342 0.98 24.56 -29.29
N GLY A 343 0.66 25.82 -29.00
CA GLY A 343 -0.18 26.61 -29.89
C GLY A 343 0.51 26.77 -31.24
N GLY A 344 -0.27 26.60 -32.29
CA GLY A 344 0.06 26.83 -33.69
C GLY A 344 -1.26 26.82 -34.46
#